data_AF-A0A0E3SPG9-F1
#
_entry.id   AF-A0A0E3SPG9-F1
#
_cell.length_a   1.000
_cell.length_b   1.000
_cell.length_c   1.000
_cell.angle_alpha   90.00
_cell.angle_beta   90.00
_cell.angle_gamma   90.00
#
_symmetry.space_group_name_H-M   'P 1'
#
loop_
_entity.id
_entity.type
_entity.pdbx_description
1 polymer ?
#
loop_
_entity_poly.entity_id
_entity_poly.type
_entity_poly.pdbx_seq_one_letter_code
_entity_poly.pdbx_strand_id
1 'polypeptide(L)' 'MVEELDEGKLEHLLEHWIEHNENHSKSFTDWIVRLEAAGFKEVAENIRTAAVRMDECTEYLKQAKEVVRK' A
#
# COMPACT_ATOMS: atom_id res chain seq x y z
N MET A 1 -28.71 -3.62 4.45
CA MET A 1 -28.20 -4.60 5.43
C MET A 1 -26.75 -4.22 5.66
N VAL A 2 -26.39 -3.82 6.87
CA VAL A 2 -24.98 -3.64 7.23
C VAL A 2 -24.43 -5.05 7.36
N GLU A 3 -23.42 -5.42 6.57
CA GLU A 3 -22.73 -6.69 6.82
C GLU A 3 -22.23 -6.68 8.27
N GLU A 4 -22.47 -7.77 9.01
CA GLU A 4 -21.82 -7.94 10.30
C GLU A 4 -20.30 -7.91 10.08
N LEU A 5 -19.67 -6.98 10.78
CA LEU A 5 -18.25 -6.69 10.72
C LEU A 5 -17.71 -7.14 12.08
N ASP A 6 -17.11 -8.34 12.10
CA ASP A 6 -16.43 -8.88 13.27
C ASP A 6 -14.91 -8.63 13.19
N GLU A 7 -14.23 -8.83 14.33
CA GLU A 7 -12.78 -8.62 14.45
C GLU A 7 -11.98 -9.46 13.46
N GLY A 8 -12.37 -10.71 13.21
CA GLY A 8 -11.69 -11.61 12.29
C GLY A 8 -11.82 -11.17 10.83
N LYS A 9 -13.01 -10.71 10.43
CA LYS A 9 -13.25 -10.14 9.11
C LYS A 9 -12.47 -8.84 8.91
N LEU A 10 -12.39 -7.99 9.94
CA LEU A 10 -11.62 -6.75 9.89
C LEU A 10 -10.11 -7.03 9.82
N GLU A 11 -9.60 -7.98 10.60
CA GLU A 11 -8.20 -8.40 10.54
C GLU A 11 -7.82 -8.93 9.15
N HIS A 12 -8.66 -9.80 8.57
CA HIS A 12 -8.42 -10.36 7.24
C HIS A 12 -8.41 -9.28 6.14
N LEU A 13 -9.33 -8.30 6.22
CA LEU A 13 -9.36 -7.17 5.28
C LEU A 13 -8.10 -6.30 5.39
N LEU A 14 -7.68 -5.99 6.61
CA LEU A 14 -6.47 -5.19 6.85
C LEU A 14 -5.21 -5.93 6.37
N GLU A 15 -5.11 -7.24 6.59
CA GLU A 15 -4.03 -8.07 6.04
C GLU A 15 -3.98 -8.00 4.51
N HIS A 16 -5.13 -8.19 3.87
CA HIS A 16 -5.22 -8.16 2.41
C HIS A 16 -4.80 -6.80 1.84
N TRP A 17 -5.23 -5.69 2.45
CA TRP A 17 -4.85 -4.36 1.99
C TRP A 17 -3.36 -4.05 2.24
N ILE A 18 -2.80 -4.47 3.37
CA ILE A 18 -1.36 -4.32 3.65
C ILE A 18 -0.55 -5.06 2.58
N GLU A 19 -0.85 -6.33 2.33
CA GLU A 19 -0.15 -7.13 1.31
C GLU A 19 -0.27 -6.51 -0.08
N HIS A 20 -1.47 -6.04 -0.45
CA HIS A 20 -1.70 -5.42 -1.74
C HIS A 20 -0.91 -4.11 -1.92
N ASN A 21 -0.88 -3.27 -0.88
CA ASN A 21 -0.13 -2.02 -0.90
C ASN A 21 1.39 -2.25 -1.00
N GLU A 22 1.93 -3.23 -0.25
CA GLU A 22 3.35 -3.60 -0.33
C GLU A 22 3.72 -4.11 -1.73
N ASN A 23 2.84 -4.90 -2.36
CA ASN A 23 3.00 -5.34 -3.74
C ASN A 23 2.98 -4.18 -4.74
N HIS A 24 2.09 -3.20 -4.55
CA HIS A 24 2.07 -1.98 -5.36
C HIS A 24 3.33 -1.13 -5.20
N SER A 25 3.77 -0.87 -3.96
CA SER A 25 4.98 -0.10 -3.68
C SER A 25 6.21 -0.72 -4.33
N LYS A 26 6.36 -2.06 -4.24
CA LYS A 26 7.41 -2.81 -4.93
C LYS A 26 7.32 -2.64 -6.46
N SER A 27 6.13 -2.82 -7.02
CA SER A 27 5.92 -2.67 -8.47
C SER A 27 6.26 -1.27 -8.97
N PHE A 28 5.84 -0.23 -8.24
CA PHE A 28 6.17 1.16 -8.56
C PHE A 28 7.67 1.39 -8.55
N THR A 29 8.36 0.89 -7.52
CA THR A 29 9.82 0.97 -7.41
C THR A 29 10.54 0.32 -8.59
N ASP A 30 10.11 -0.87 -9.02
CA ASP A 30 10.67 -1.56 -10.18
C ASP A 30 10.47 -0.78 -11.48
N TRP A 31 9.32 -0.11 -11.63
CA TRP A 31 8.99 0.68 -12.81
C TRP A 31 9.71 2.03 -12.85
N ILE A 32 9.93 2.67 -11.70
CA ILE A 32 10.68 3.94 -11.60
C ILE A 32 12.05 3.80 -12.26
N VAL A 33 12.77 2.71 -12.00
CA VAL A 33 14.09 2.46 -12.61
C VAL A 33 14.00 2.38 -14.15
N ARG A 34 12.95 1.71 -14.66
CA ARG A 34 12.73 1.57 -16.11
C ARG A 34 12.34 2.91 -16.75
N LEU A 35 11.54 3.71 -16.07
CA LEU A 35 11.08 5.02 -16.53
C LEU A 35 12.24 6.04 -16.57
N GLU A 36 13.09 6.03 -15.55
CA GLU A 36 14.30 6.86 -15.51
C GLU A 36 15.26 6.49 -16.66
N ALA A 37 15.48 5.20 -16.89
CA ALA A 37 16.30 4.71 -18.00
C ALA A 37 15.73 5.08 -19.38
N ALA A 38 14.40 5.16 -19.50
CA ALA A 38 13.71 5.57 -20.72
C ALA A 38 13.55 7.09 -20.88
N GLY A 39 14.08 7.90 -19.94
CA GLY A 39 14.05 9.36 -20.01
C GLY A 39 12.79 10.03 -19.47
N PHE A 40 11.84 9.27 -18.92
CA PHE A 40 10.58 9.78 -18.35
C PHE A 40 10.74 10.23 -16.89
N LYS A 41 11.67 11.16 -16.63
CA LYS A 41 12.06 11.56 -15.26
C LYS A 41 10.90 12.11 -14.43
N GLU A 42 10.11 13.03 -14.98
CA GLU A 42 8.97 13.63 -14.26
C GLU A 42 7.87 12.59 -13.92
N VAL A 43 7.65 11.61 -14.80
CA VAL A 43 6.72 10.50 -14.54
C VAL A 43 7.27 9.61 -13.41
N ALA A 44 8.56 9.29 -13.45
CA ALA A 44 9.24 8.52 -12.41
C ALA A 44 9.18 9.23 -11.04
N GLU A 45 9.33 10.55 -10.98
CA GLU A 45 9.21 11.35 -9.75
C GLU A 45 7.79 11.31 -9.15
N ASN A 46 6.76 11.42 -10.00
CA ASN A 46 5.37 11.30 -9.54
C ASN A 46 5.07 9.89 -9.02
N ILE A 47 5.53 8.84 -9.71
CA ILE A 47 5.35 7.45 -9.27
C ILE A 47 6.15 7.16 -7.99
N ARG A 48 7.34 7.77 -7.84
CA ARG A 48 8.12 7.70 -6.59
C ARG A 48 7.34 8.29 -5.42
N THR A 49 6.69 9.42 -5.64
CA THR A 49 5.80 10.00 -4.62
C THR A 49 4.63 9.07 -4.32
N ALA A 50 4.02 8.44 -5.33
CA ALA A 50 2.96 7.46 -5.13
C ALA A 50 3.42 6.25 -4.29
N ALA A 51 4.63 5.73 -4.51
CA ALA A 51 5.22 4.66 -3.71
C ALA A 51 5.39 5.08 -2.24
N VAL A 52 5.94 6.26 -1.98
CA VAL A 52 6.10 6.79 -0.60
C VAL A 52 4.74 6.92 0.09
N ARG A 53 3.73 7.46 -0.59
CA ARG A 53 2.37 7.57 -0.01
C ARG A 53 1.72 6.21 0.21
N MET A 54 2.02 5.22 -0.63
CA MET A 54 1.55 3.84 -0.45
C MET A 54 2.18 3.21 0.80
N ASP A 55 3.47 3.43 1.03
CA ASP A 55 4.16 2.95 2.24
C ASP A 55 3.57 3.62 3.50
N GLU A 56 3.36 4.94 3.47
CA GLU A 56 2.70 5.66 4.57
C GLU A 56 1.29 5.12 4.84
N CYS A 57 0.49 4.87 3.79
CA CYS A 57 -0.83 4.26 3.91
C CYS A 57 -0.75 2.89 4.59
N THR A 58 0.22 2.06 4.20
CA THR A 58 0.46 0.72 4.76
C THR A 58 0.79 0.78 6.25
N GLU A 59 1.58 1.75 6.69
CA GLU A 59 1.89 1.92 8.12
C GLU A 59 0.65 2.26 8.95
N TYR A 60 -0.26 3.10 8.44
CA TYR A 60 -1.54 3.35 9.12
C TYR A 60 -2.44 2.12 9.16
N LEU A 61 -2.44 1.28 8.11
CA LEU A 61 -3.19 0.02 8.11
C LEU A 61 -2.62 -0.99 9.12
N LYS A 62 -1.29 -1.07 9.26
CA LYS A 62 -0.64 -1.87 10.29
C LYS A 62 -1.04 -1.40 11.70
N GLN A 63 -1.04 -0.09 11.93
CA GLN A 63 -1.51 0.47 13.21
C GLN A 63 -2.98 0.14 13.48
N ALA A 64 -3.86 0.24 12.47
CA ALA A 64 -5.26 -0.13 12.61
C ALA A 64 -5.41 -1.62 12.98
N LYS A 65 -4.65 -2.50 12.34
CA LYS A 65 -4.64 -3.94 12.63
C LYS A 65 -4.22 -4.25 14.06
N GLU A 66 -3.22 -3.55 14.58
CA GLU A 66 -2.78 -3.70 15.98
C GLU A 66 -3.82 -3.23 17.00
N VAL A 67 -4.76 -2.35 16.63
CA VAL A 67 -5.90 -1.97 17.49
C VAL A 67 -6.95 -3.08 17.53
N VAL A 68 -7.21 -3.75 16.40
CA VAL A 68 -8.19 -4.85 16.31
C VAL A 68 -7.77 -6.06 17.14
N ARG A 69 -6.47 -6.29 17.29
CA ARG A 69 -5.89 -7.41 18.04
C ARG A 69 -5.82 -7.21 19.56
N LYS A 70 -6.20 -6.02 20.07
CA LYS A 70 -6.13 -5.67 21.50
C LYS A 70 -7.46 -5.89 22.20
#